data_AF-A0A1M5BEL6-F1
#
_entry.id   AF-A0A1M5BEL6-F1
#
_cell.length_a   1.000
_cell.length_b   1.000
_cell.length_c   1.000
_cell.angle_alpha   90.00
_cell.angle_beta   90.00
_cell.angle_gamma   90.00
#
_symmetry.space_group_name_H-M   'P 1'
#
loop_
_entity.id
_entity.type
_entity.pdbx_description
1 polymer ?
#
loop_
_entity_poly.entity_id
_entity_poly.type
_entity_poly.pdbx_seq_one_letter_code
_entity_poly.pdbx_strand_id
1 'polypeptide(L)' 'MRGTFATETVQVPCVRIEDGNLKVTEQRSKALPRYPGQSKKTESLIATVDLSGTNTRRVMRALCGLCEGSVSKCVVA' A
#
# COMPACT_ATOMS: atom_id res chain seq x y z
N MET A 1 5.91 13.73 -15.60
CA MET A 1 5.98 13.69 -14.13
C MET A 1 5.14 12.52 -13.65
N ARG A 2 5.71 11.53 -12.94
CA ARG A 2 4.94 10.43 -12.36
C ARG A 2 4.27 10.92 -11.06
N GLY A 3 2.96 10.66 -10.92
CA GLY A 3 2.23 10.96 -9.69
C GLY A 3 2.51 9.94 -8.59
N THR A 4 2.31 10.32 -7.33
CA THR A 4 2.58 9.50 -6.13
C THR A 4 1.86 8.14 -6.10
N PHE A 5 0.77 7.98 -6.86
CA PHE A 5 -0.08 6.78 -6.87
C PHE A 5 -0.03 5.98 -8.17
N ALA A 6 0.99 6.20 -9.00
CA ALA A 6 1.19 5.41 -10.21
C ALA A 6 1.59 3.97 -9.88
N THR A 7 1.15 3.02 -10.71
CA THR A 7 1.55 1.61 -10.57
C THR A 7 3.00 1.43 -11.02
N GLU A 8 3.82 0.80 -10.19
CA GLU A 8 5.22 0.51 -10.50
C GLU A 8 5.58 -0.93 -10.13
N THR A 9 6.30 -1.60 -11.03
CA THR A 9 6.81 -2.95 -10.81
C THR A 9 8.17 -2.87 -10.13
N VAL A 10 8.30 -3.50 -8.97
CA VAL A 10 9.56 -3.55 -8.20
C VAL A 10 9.96 -5.01 -8.00
N GLN A 11 11.24 -5.31 -8.22
CA GLN A 11 11.82 -6.62 -7.91
C GLN A 11 12.38 -6.60 -6.49
N VAL A 12 11.94 -7.54 -5.65
CA VAL A 12 12.38 -7.65 -4.25
C VAL A 12 13.28 -8.87 -4.11
N PRO A 13 14.54 -8.74 -3.67
CA PRO A 13 15.41 -9.88 -3.44
C PRO A 13 14.94 -10.68 -2.21
N CYS A 14 14.64 -11.97 -2.42
CA CYS A 14 14.37 -12.94 -1.36
C CYS A 14 15.56 -13.88 -1.22
N VAL A 15 16.33 -13.73 -0.14
CA VAL A 15 17.49 -14.58 0.17
C VAL A 15 17.29 -15.22 1.54
N ARG A 16 17.79 -16.44 1.72
CA ARG A 16 17.80 -17.11 3.04
C ARG A 16 19.07 -16.71 3.79
N ILE A 17 18.92 -16.21 5.00
CA ILE A 17 20.03 -15.85 5.90
C ILE A 17 20.03 -16.84 7.07
N GLU A 18 21.22 -17.34 7.42
CA GLU A 18 21.42 -18.11 8.64
C GLU A 18 21.48 -17.15 9.82
N ASP A 19 20.49 -17.25 10.70
CA ASP A 19 20.52 -16.54 11.97
C ASP A 19 21.43 -17.32 12.95
N GLY A 20 22.10 -16.64 13.87
CA GLY A 20 23.09 -17.22 14.80
C GLY A 20 22.55 -18.32 15.73
N ASN A 21 21.26 -18.63 15.60
CA ASN A 21 20.51 -19.64 16.33
C ASN A 21 20.20 -20.89 15.49
N LEU A 22 21.04 -21.20 14.48
CA LEU A 22 20.87 -22.34 13.53
C LEU A 22 19.52 -22.34 12.78
N LYS A 23 18.91 -21.16 12.66
CA LYS A 23 17.63 -20.97 11.96
C LYS A 23 17.86 -20.27 10.64
N VAL A 24 17.48 -20.95 9.57
CA VAL A 24 17.45 -20.34 8.23
C VAL A 24 16.16 -19.51 8.13
N THR A 25 16.29 -18.18 8.06
CA THR A 25 15.15 -17.27 7.89
C THR A 25 15.23 -16.59 6.53
N GLU A 26 14.06 -16.38 5.93
CA GLU A 26 13.98 -15.57 4.71
C GLU A 26 14.22 -14.10 5.07
N GLN A 27 15.19 -13.46 4.41
CA GLN A 27 15.45 -12.04 4.51
C GLN A 27 14.21 -11.28 4.08
N ARG A 28 13.67 -10.48 5.00
CA ARG A 28 12.49 -9.64 4.72
C ARG A 28 12.91 -8.21 4.49
N SER A 29 12.36 -7.60 3.44
CA SER A 29 12.50 -6.17 3.19
C SER A 29 11.79 -5.36 4.28
N LYS A 30 12.48 -4.36 4.85
CA LYS A 30 11.88 -3.44 5.84
C LYS A 30 10.90 -2.46 5.20
N ALA A 31 11.16 -2.06 3.96
CA ALA A 31 10.32 -1.10 3.23
C ALA A 31 9.07 -1.73 2.60
N LEU A 32 9.15 -3.00 2.20
CA LEU A 32 8.07 -3.74 1.54
C LEU A 32 7.84 -5.06 2.28
N PRO A 33 6.78 -5.14 3.10
CA PRO A 33 6.35 -6.39 3.71
C PRO A 33 5.97 -7.43 2.64
N ARG A 34 6.00 -8.72 2.99
CA ARG A 34 5.63 -9.83 2.09
C ARG A 34 4.23 -9.68 1.49
N TYR A 35 3.32 -9.11 2.27
CA TYR A 35 2.00 -8.69 1.80
C TYR A 35 1.88 -7.19 2.09
N PRO A 36 2.21 -6.34 1.12
CA PRO A 36 2.07 -4.90 1.32
C PRO A 36 0.58 -4.56 1.36
N GLY A 37 0.17 -3.86 2.43
CA GLY A 37 -1.10 -3.14 2.45
C GLY A 37 -1.01 -1.86 1.62
N GLN A 38 -1.94 -0.94 1.86
CA GLN A 38 -1.86 0.38 1.24
C GLN A 38 -0.66 1.17 1.77
N SER A 39 -0.27 2.21 1.03
CA SER A 39 0.73 3.15 1.54
C SER A 39 0.15 3.94 2.73
N LYS A 40 0.96 4.22 3.74
CA LYS A 40 0.55 5.06 4.90
C LYS A 40 0.01 6.44 4.48
N LYS A 41 0.48 6.96 3.34
CA LYS A 41 -0.03 8.22 2.77
C LYS A 41 -1.47 8.06 2.26
N THR A 42 -1.78 6.92 1.61
CA THR A 42 -3.14 6.60 1.18
C THR A 42 -4.07 6.44 2.37
N GLU A 43 -3.66 5.70 3.41
CA GLU A 43 -4.43 5.52 4.64
C GLU A 43 -4.73 6.86 5.34
N SER A 44 -3.72 7.72 5.46
CA SER A 44 -3.89 9.05 6.04
C SER A 44 -4.87 9.90 5.23
N LEU A 45 -4.81 9.86 3.89
CA LEU A 45 -5.73 10.62 3.04
C LEU A 45 -7.17 10.10 3.20
N ILE A 46 -7.38 8.79 3.20
CA ILE A 46 -8.70 8.18 3.43
C ILE A 46 -9.24 8.62 4.80
N ALA A 47 -8.44 8.49 5.86
CA ALA A 47 -8.85 8.89 7.20
C ALA A 47 -9.20 10.38 7.31
N THR A 48 -8.42 11.28 6.69
CA THR A 48 -8.76 12.73 6.69
C THR A 48 -10.09 13.03 6.01
N VAL A 49 -10.39 12.28 4.95
CA VAL A 49 -11.59 12.46 4.14
C VAL A 49 -12.81 11.85 4.84
N ASP A 50 -12.67 10.71 5.51
CA ASP A 50 -13.74 10.14 6.34
C ASP A 50 -14.07 11.00 7.56
N LEU A 51 -13.05 11.54 8.24
CA LEU A 51 -13.25 12.47 9.36
C LEU A 51 -13.94 13.77 8.94
N SER A 52 -13.83 14.16 7.66
CA SER A 52 -14.57 15.29 7.10
C SER A 52 -16.06 14.99 6.82
N GLY A 53 -16.53 13.76 7.08
CA GLY A 53 -17.92 13.34 6.90
C GLY A 53 -18.30 13.03 5.46
N THR A 54 -17.32 12.83 4.57
CA THR A 54 -17.62 12.48 3.18
C THR A 54 -17.97 11.00 3.01
N ASN A 55 -18.91 10.72 2.10
CA ASN A 55 -19.34 9.36 1.82
C ASN A 55 -18.21 8.54 1.16
N THR A 56 -17.92 7.34 1.65
CA THR A 56 -16.88 6.42 1.12
C THR A 56 -16.99 6.14 -0.38
N ARG A 57 -18.18 6.23 -1.00
CA ARG A 57 -18.34 6.15 -2.46
C ARG A 57 -17.76 7.35 -3.21
N ARG A 58 -17.85 8.56 -2.64
CA ARG A 58 -17.26 9.78 -3.21
C ARG A 58 -15.74 9.74 -3.12
N VAL A 59 -15.21 9.27 -1.99
CA VAL A 59 -13.78 9.04 -1.77
C VAL A 59 -13.24 8.05 -2.79
N MET A 60 -13.92 6.91 -2.96
CA MET A 60 -13.54 5.90 -3.96
C MET A 60 -13.52 6.48 -5.38
N ARG A 61 -14.52 7.29 -5.77
CA ARG A 61 -14.53 7.92 -7.10
C ARG A 61 -13.35 8.88 -7.31
N ALA A 62 -13.03 9.69 -6.30
CA ALA A 62 -11.88 10.59 -6.35
C ALA A 62 -10.55 9.82 -6.43
N LEU A 63 -10.39 8.77 -5.63
CA LEU A 63 -9.20 7.91 -5.65
C LEU A 63 -9.10 7.11 -6.96
N CYS A 64 -10.20 6.65 -7.55
CA CYS A 64 -10.17 6.00 -8.87
C CYS A 64 -9.58 6.91 -9.95
N GLY A 65 -9.89 8.22 -9.91
CA GLY A 65 -9.29 9.18 -10.83
C GLY A 65 -7.79 9.42 -10.59
N LEU A 66 -7.35 9.37 -9.33
CA LEU A 66 -5.95 9.59 -8.94
C LEU A 66 -5.05 8.36 -9.09
N CYS A 67 -5.63 7.17 -8.96
CA CYS A 67 -4.93 5.88 -8.92
C CYS A 67 -5.22 5.02 -10.16
N GLU A 68 -5.59 5.65 -11.29
CA GLU A 68 -5.83 4.97 -12.58
C GLU A 68 -6.83 3.79 -12.50
N GLY A 69 -7.83 3.89 -11.62
CA GLY A 69 -8.88 2.86 -11.48
C GLY A 69 -8.52 1.65 -10.60
N SER A 70 -7.38 1.67 -9.91
CA SER A 70 -6.91 0.54 -9.08
C SER A 70 -7.60 0.40 -7.71
N VAL A 71 -8.45 1.35 -7.30
CA VAL A 71 -9.02 1.40 -5.94
C VAL A 71 -10.49 0.99 -5.94
N SER A 72 -10.86 0.03 -5.09
CA SER A 72 -12.25 -0.40 -4.89
C SER A 72 -12.86 0.15 -3.59
N LYS A 73 -14.19 0.14 -3.45
CA LYS A 73 -14.88 0.67 -2.26
C LYS A 73 -14.49 -0.04 -0.95
N CYS A 74 -14.13 -1.32 -1.01
CA CYS A 74 -13.79 -2.11 0.17
C CYS A 74 -12.40 -1.76 0.72
N VAL A 75 -11.59 -1.08 -0.08
CA VAL A 75 -10.27 -0.58 0.30
C VAL A 75 -10.37 0.75 1.07
N VAL A 76 -11.53 1.40 1.02
CA VAL A 76 -11.83 2.68 1.69
C VAL A 76 -12.56 2.48 3.03
N ALA A 77 -13.15 1.29 3.25
CA ALA A 77 -14.04 1.01 4.38
C ALA A 77 -13.30 0.70 5.69
#